data_AF-A0A352F1N2-F1
#
_entry.id   AF-A0A352F1N2-F1
#
_cell.length_a   1.000
_cell.length_b   1.000
_cell.length_c   1.000
_cell.angle_alpha   90.00
_cell.angle_beta   90.00
_cell.angle_gamma   90.00
#
_symmetry.space_group_name_H-M   'P 1'
#
loop_
_entity.id
_entity.type
_entity.pdbx_description
1 polymer ?
#
loop_
_entity_poly.entity_id
_entity_poly.type
_entity_poly.pdbx_seq_one_letter_code
_entity_poly.pdbx_strand_id
1 'polypeptide(L)'
;MPQVQIKASSQATLPAPQQFQTWIQAWSQAPGGSTGVWGQPNISGGVATINVVNLTVQQISDVIQTGISAYNQAHPGVNTITVVVEE
;
A
#
# COMPACT_ATOMS: atom_id res chain seq x y z
N MET A 1 -14.68 -11.34 -9.13
CA MET A 1 -13.33 -11.50 -8.55
C MET A 1 -13.31 -10.71 -7.25
N PRO A 2 -12.73 -11.23 -6.15
CA PRO A 2 -12.64 -10.48 -4.90
C PRO A 2 -11.82 -9.21 -5.13
N GLN A 3 -12.29 -8.11 -4.56
CA GLN A 3 -11.62 -6.82 -4.57
C GLN A 3 -11.03 -6.62 -3.18
N VAL A 4 -9.71 -6.54 -3.09
CA VAL A 4 -9.01 -6.29 -1.83
C VAL A 4 -8.67 -4.81 -1.75
N GLN A 5 -8.84 -4.22 -0.58
CA GLN A 5 -8.47 -2.84 -0.30
C GLN A 5 -7.23 -2.78 0.58
N ILE A 6 -6.30 -1.89 0.21
CA ILE A 6 -5.17 -1.49 1.04
C ILE A 6 -5.49 -0.11 1.59
N LYS A 7 -5.47 0.05 2.92
CA LYS A 7 -5.66 1.32 3.61
C LYS A 7 -4.40 1.68 4.36
N ALA A 8 -3.71 2.74 3.94
CA ALA A 8 -2.55 3.30 4.62
C ALA A 8 -2.92 4.57 5.38
N SER A 9 -2.47 4.70 6.63
CA SER A 9 -2.71 5.85 7.51
C SER A 9 -1.43 6.25 8.23
N SER A 10 -1.31 7.52 8.64
CA SER A 10 -0.18 8.05 9.40
C SER A 10 -0.69 9.00 10.50
N GLN A 11 0.02 9.09 11.62
CA GLN A 11 -0.37 9.97 12.73
C GLN A 11 -0.02 11.44 12.48
N ALA A 12 0.95 11.72 11.60
CA ALA A 12 1.36 13.07 11.25
C ALA A 12 1.01 13.40 9.80
N THR A 13 1.73 12.78 8.86
CA THR A 13 1.57 13.06 7.43
C THR A 13 1.67 11.78 6.64
N LEU A 14 0.75 11.60 5.69
CA LEU A 14 0.87 10.54 4.71
C LEU A 14 2.00 10.83 3.71
N PRO A 15 2.63 9.79 3.14
CA PRO A 15 3.49 9.96 1.98
C PRO A 15 2.78 10.74 0.86
N ALA A 16 3.56 11.49 0.08
CA ALA A 16 3.02 12.20 -1.07
C ALA A 16 2.36 11.22 -2.06
N PRO A 17 1.31 11.63 -2.81
CA PRO A 17 0.64 10.75 -3.78
C PRO A 17 1.59 10.06 -4.76
N GLN A 18 2.65 10.77 -5.17
CA GLN A 18 3.68 10.24 -6.07
C GLN A 18 4.46 9.07 -5.44
N GLN A 19 4.69 9.09 -4.12
CA GLN A 19 5.33 7.98 -3.41
C GLN A 19 4.46 6.71 -3.46
N PHE A 20 3.14 6.86 -3.28
CA PHE A 20 2.21 5.73 -3.41
C PHE A 20 2.19 5.17 -4.83
N GLN A 21 2.24 6.03 -5.86
CA GLN A 21 2.34 5.56 -7.25
C GLN A 21 3.63 4.78 -7.50
N THR A 22 4.77 5.26 -7.00
CA THR A 22 6.06 4.53 -7.09
C THR A 22 5.98 3.18 -6.38
N TRP A 23 5.36 3.11 -5.21
CA TRP A 23 5.13 1.85 -4.52
C TRP A 23 4.22 0.91 -5.29
N ILE A 24 3.08 1.37 -5.79
CA ILE A 24 2.16 0.56 -6.59
C ILE A 24 2.87 0.00 -7.82
N GLN A 25 3.69 0.79 -8.50
CA GLN A 25 4.51 0.31 -9.62
C GLN A 25 5.46 -0.80 -9.18
N ALA A 26 6.22 -0.60 -8.09
CA ALA A 26 7.14 -1.61 -7.57
C ALA A 26 6.40 -2.90 -7.14
N TRP A 27 5.29 -2.77 -6.42
CA TRP A 27 4.46 -3.89 -5.96
C TRP A 27 3.85 -4.67 -7.12
N SER A 28 3.37 -3.98 -8.15
CA SER A 28 2.84 -4.61 -9.38
C SER A 28 3.91 -5.35 -10.19
N GLN A 29 5.19 -5.07 -9.97
CA GLN A 29 6.31 -5.75 -10.64
C GLN A 29 6.96 -6.83 -9.75
N ALA A 30 6.65 -6.86 -8.46
CA ALA A 30 7.20 -7.83 -7.53
C ALA A 30 6.64 -9.25 -7.79
N PRO A 31 7.43 -10.30 -7.49
CA PRO A 31 6.91 -11.67 -7.47
C PRO A 31 5.66 -11.78 -6.59
N GLY A 32 4.58 -12.35 -7.13
CA GLY A 32 3.30 -12.46 -6.43
C GLY A 32 2.39 -11.24 -6.53
N GLY A 33 2.90 -10.08 -6.97
CA GLY A 33 2.10 -8.86 -7.21
C GLY A 33 1.72 -8.64 -8.68
N SER A 34 2.43 -9.28 -9.61
CA SER A 34 2.28 -9.08 -11.07
C SER A 34 1.01 -9.65 -11.69
N THR A 35 0.30 -10.53 -10.98
CA THR A 35 -1.00 -11.05 -11.40
C THR A 35 -2.17 -10.14 -10.97
N GLY A 36 -1.90 -9.17 -10.10
CA GLY A 36 -2.89 -8.25 -9.58
C GLY A 36 -3.13 -7.04 -10.49
N VAL A 37 -4.36 -6.52 -10.46
CA VAL A 37 -4.68 -5.22 -11.04
C VAL A 37 -4.71 -4.21 -9.91
N TRP A 38 -3.73 -3.32 -9.88
CA TRP A 38 -3.57 -2.32 -8.83
C TRP A 38 -4.18 -0.99 -9.25
N GLY A 39 -5.13 -0.49 -8.47
CA GLY A 39 -5.78 0.79 -8.68
C GLY A 39 -4.88 1.98 -8.34
N GLN A 40 -5.30 3.17 -8.76
CA GLN A 40 -4.65 4.41 -8.34
C GLN A 40 -4.91 4.67 -6.85
N PRO A 41 -3.95 5.30 -6.14
CA PRO A 41 -4.14 5.67 -4.74
C PRO A 41 -5.17 6.80 -4.64
N ASN A 42 -6.20 6.61 -3.83
CA ASN A 42 -7.15 7.65 -3.46
C ASN A 42 -6.83 8.14 -2.03
N ILE A 43 -6.50 9.42 -1.87
CA ILE A 43 -6.12 9.99 -0.58
C ILE A 43 -7.23 10.91 -0.10
N SER A 44 -7.84 10.56 1.05
CA SER A 44 -8.91 11.35 1.66
C SER A 44 -8.83 11.22 3.18
N GLY A 45 -8.99 12.34 3.89
CA GLY A 45 -9.07 12.35 5.35
C GLY A 45 -7.87 11.74 6.09
N GLY A 46 -6.66 11.84 5.53
CA GLY A 46 -5.46 11.25 6.13
C GLY A 46 -5.31 9.74 5.93
N VAL A 47 -6.13 9.15 5.06
CA VAL A 47 -6.04 7.74 4.66
C VAL A 47 -5.84 7.64 3.15
N ALA A 48 -4.90 6.79 2.73
CA ALA A 48 -4.71 6.41 1.34
C ALA A 48 -5.32 5.03 1.11
N THR A 49 -6.24 4.93 0.14
CA THR A 49 -6.91 3.68 -0.23
C THR A 49 -6.49 3.25 -1.63
N ILE A 50 -6.13 1.98 -1.78
CA ILE A 50 -5.78 1.36 -3.07
C ILE A 50 -6.65 0.11 -3.23
N ASN A 51 -7.38 0.01 -4.33
CA ASN A 51 -8.14 -1.19 -4.67
C ASN A 51 -7.26 -2.13 -5.50
N VAL A 52 -7.27 -3.41 -5.18
CA VAL A 52 -6.51 -4.44 -5.87
C VAL A 52 -7.44 -5.59 -6.24
N VAL A 53 -7.33 -6.08 -7.47
CA VAL A 53 -8.13 -7.22 -7.97
C VAL A 53 -7.19 -8.34 -8.37
N ASN A 54 -7.65 -9.60 -8.30
CA ASN A 54 -6.91 -10.81 -8.67
C ASN A 54 -5.74 -11.18 -7.74
N LEU A 55 -5.72 -10.63 -6.54
CA LEU A 55 -4.80 -11.05 -5.47
C LEU A 55 -5.60 -11.27 -4.19
N THR A 56 -5.10 -12.18 -3.34
CA THR A 56 -5.61 -12.36 -1.99
C THR A 56 -5.00 -11.34 -1.03
N VAL A 57 -5.62 -11.15 0.13
CA VAL A 57 -5.08 -10.35 1.25
C VAL A 57 -3.65 -10.76 1.59
N GLN A 58 -3.37 -12.07 1.63
CA GLN A 58 -2.04 -12.59 1.96
C GLN A 58 -1.00 -12.19 0.92
N GLN A 59 -1.29 -12.39 -0.38
CA GLN A 59 -0.38 -12.03 -1.46
C GLN A 59 -0.05 -10.54 -1.46
N ILE A 60 -1.07 -9.70 -1.22
CA ILE A 60 -0.87 -8.25 -1.13
C ILE A 60 -0.01 -7.90 0.08
N SER A 61 -0.30 -8.48 1.24
CA SER A 61 0.46 -8.22 2.48
C SER A 61 1.94 -8.55 2.30
N ASP A 62 2.26 -9.71 1.74
CA ASP A 62 3.62 -10.16 1.49
C ASP A 62 4.38 -9.20 0.54
N VAL A 63 3.70 -8.72 -0.50
CA VAL A 63 4.29 -7.81 -1.51
C VAL A 63 4.56 -6.42 -0.92
N ILE A 64 3.64 -5.86 -0.13
CA ILE A 64 3.75 -4.47 0.31
C ILE A 64 4.64 -4.31 1.55
N GLN A 65 4.74 -5.34 2.40
CA GLN A 65 5.39 -5.26 3.71
C GLN A 65 6.83 -4.76 3.66
N THR A 66 7.60 -5.15 2.64
CA THR A 66 9.00 -4.73 2.49
C THR A 66 9.12 -3.22 2.26
N GLY A 67 8.30 -2.66 1.36
CA GLY A 67 8.33 -1.22 1.05
C GLY A 67 7.86 -0.36 2.23
N ILE A 68 6.81 -0.83 2.92
CA ILE A 68 6.27 -0.16 4.11
C ILE A 68 7.28 -0.18 5.26
N SER A 69 7.94 -1.32 5.50
CA SER A 69 8.96 -1.44 6.55
C SER A 69 10.16 -0.54 6.29
N ALA A 70 10.64 -0.49 5.05
CA ALA A 70 11.74 0.40 4.67
C ALA A 70 11.37 1.89 4.86
N TYR A 71 10.15 2.29 4.50
CA TYR A 71 9.68 3.65 4.73
C TYR A 71 9.64 4.00 6.23
N ASN A 72 9.06 3.12 7.04
CA ASN A 72 8.95 3.32 8.49
C ASN A 72 10.31 3.35 9.19
N GLN A 73 11.28 2.55 8.71
CA GLN A 73 12.65 2.60 9.22
C GLN A 73 13.33 3.95 8.91
N ALA A 74 13.08 4.51 7.73
CA ALA A 74 13.59 5.83 7.35
C ALA A 74 12.85 7.01 8.01
N HIS A 75 11.61 6.79 8.47
CA HIS A 75 10.74 7.83 9.05
C HIS A 75 10.17 7.38 10.41
N PRO A 76 10.99 7.38 11.48
CA PRO A 76 10.55 6.94 12.79
C PRO A 76 9.56 7.93 13.45
N GLY A 77 8.82 7.44 14.45
CA GLY A 77 7.89 8.23 15.24
C GLY A 77 6.55 8.46 14.53
N VAL A 78 5.99 9.66 14.63
CA VAL A 78 4.63 9.96 14.13
C VAL A 78 4.48 9.92 12.61
N ASN A 79 5.58 9.83 11.86
CA ASN A 79 5.59 9.78 10.40
C ASN A 79 5.48 8.35 9.86
N THR A 80 5.48 7.33 10.72
CA THR A 80 5.29 5.94 10.27
C THR A 80 3.89 5.75 9.70
N ILE A 81 3.79 4.93 8.66
CA ILE A 81 2.52 4.49 8.10
C ILE A 81 2.10 3.14 8.68
N THR A 82 0.82 3.04 8.98
CA THR A 82 0.13 1.78 9.31
C THR A 82 -0.71 1.37 8.11
N VAL A 83 -0.62 0.09 7.73
CA VAL A 83 -1.37 -0.46 6.60
C VAL A 83 -2.29 -1.57 7.07
N VAL A 84 -3.54 -1.54 6.59
CA VAL A 84 -4.54 -2.60 6.74
C VAL A 84 -4.91 -3.11 5.35
N VAL A 85 -5.00 -4.43 5.19
CA VAL A 85 -5.39 -5.10 3.95
C VAL A 85 -6.64 -5.94 4.23
N GLU A 86 -7.72 -5.71 3.49
CA GLU A 86 -9.03 -6.33 3.74
C GLU A 86 -9.82 -6.60 2.44
N GLU A 87 -10.71 -7.60 2.44
CA GLU A 87 -11.57 -7.99 1.31
C GLU A 87 -12.94 -7.29 1.32
#